data_AF-A0A7C8I409-F1
#
_entry.id   AF-A0A7C8I409-F1
#
_cell.length_a   1.000
_cell.length_b   1.000
_cell.length_c   1.000
_cell.angle_alpha   90.00
_cell.angle_beta   90.00
_cell.angle_gamma   90.00
#
_symmetry.space_group_name_H-M   'P 1'
#
loop_
_entity.id
_entity.type
_entity.pdbx_description
1 polymer ?
#
loop_
_entity_poly.entity_id
_entity_poly.type
_entity_poly.pdbx_seq_one_letter_code
_entity_poly.pdbx_strand_id
1 'polypeptide(L)'
;MATQTTSPSPFRFMDLPISVRCIVYNFLPRTVKQCHIRDIGPKGRIMTTLIVKLIPVSILATCKLIHAEAKPILERLREDFFFRC
;
A
#
# COMPACT_ATOMS: atom_id res chain seq x y z
N MET A 1 35.39 -32.19 3.15
CA MET A 1 35.00 -30.76 3.24
C MET A 1 33.52 -30.71 3.60
N ALA A 2 33.18 -30.24 4.81
CA ALA A 2 31.79 -30.20 5.28
C ALA A 2 31.09 -28.94 4.74
N THR A 3 29.98 -29.13 4.03
CA THR A 3 29.11 -28.04 3.55
C THR A 3 28.28 -27.52 4.73
N GLN A 4 28.57 -26.31 5.20
CA GLN A 4 27.74 -25.65 6.19
C GLN A 4 26.43 -25.21 5.52
N THR A 5 25.32 -25.84 5.89
CA THR A 5 23.96 -25.40 5.57
C THR A 5 23.58 -24.26 6.51
N THR A 6 24.03 -23.04 6.22
CA THR A 6 23.59 -21.84 6.93
C THR A 6 22.13 -21.58 6.57
N SER A 7 21.20 -21.92 7.46
CA SER A 7 19.79 -21.58 7.29
C SER A 7 19.66 -20.05 7.22
N PRO A 8 18.94 -19.50 6.22
CA PRO A 8 18.79 -18.06 6.10
C PRO A 8 18.03 -17.52 7.31
N SER A 9 18.66 -16.63 8.07
CA SER A 9 18.00 -15.94 9.17
C SER A 9 16.94 -14.97 8.61
N PRO A 10 15.81 -14.79 9.32
CA PRO A 10 14.77 -13.88 8.87
C PRO A 10 15.27 -12.45 8.87
N PHE A 11 14.92 -11.71 7.82
CA PHE A 11 15.26 -10.30 7.68
C PHE A 11 14.60 -9.47 8.78
N ARG A 12 15.40 -8.68 9.50
CA ARG A 12 14.94 -7.82 10.59
C ARG A 12 14.71 -6.41 10.07
N PHE A 13 13.46 -6.10 9.73
CA PHE A 13 13.07 -4.78 9.21
C PHE A 13 13.44 -3.62 10.16
N MET A 14 13.36 -3.85 11.47
CA MET A 14 13.64 -2.83 12.49
C MET A 14 15.14 -2.53 12.67
N ASP A 15 16.02 -3.42 12.19
CA ASP A 15 17.48 -3.21 12.22
C ASP A 15 17.92 -2.27 11.09
N LEU A 16 17.03 -1.95 10.15
CA LEU A 16 17.29 -0.97 9.11
C LEU A 16 17.32 0.46 9.68
N PRO A 17 18.16 1.34 9.11
CA PRO A 17 18.08 2.77 9.36
C PRO A 17 16.70 3.33 9.00
N ILE A 18 16.26 4.35 9.72
CA ILE A 18 14.97 5.03 9.50
C ILE A 18 14.80 5.51 8.04
N SER A 19 15.88 6.00 7.42
CA SER A 19 15.86 6.45 6.02
C SER A 19 15.43 5.34 5.06
N VAL A 20 15.90 4.12 5.28
CA VAL A 20 15.55 2.94 4.48
C VAL A 20 14.11 2.50 4.78
N ARG A 21 13.67 2.53 6.03
CA ARG A 21 12.27 2.25 6.38
C ARG A 21 11.31 3.22 5.70
N CYS A 22 11.65 4.51 5.68
CA CYS A 22 10.88 5.54 4.98
C CYS A 22 10.78 5.30 3.48
N ILE A 23 11.84 4.78 2.85
CA ILE A 23 11.79 4.37 1.44
C ILE A 23 10.73 3.27 1.27
N VAL A 24 10.75 2.23 2.12
CA VAL A 24 9.75 1.15 2.05
C VAL A 24 8.32 1.68 2.21
N TYR A 25 8.07 2.61 3.12
CA TYR A 25 6.75 3.23 3.28
C TYR A 25 6.29 4.02 2.03
N ASN A 26 7.21 4.67 1.31
CA ASN A 26 6.90 5.37 0.06
C ASN A 26 6.49 4.43 -1.09
N PHE A 27 7.06 3.23 -1.10
CA PHE A 27 6.86 2.20 -2.12
C PHE A 27 5.80 1.16 -1.74
N LEU A 28 4.95 1.44 -0.76
CA LEU A 28 3.82 0.57 -0.45
C LEU A 28 2.92 0.37 -1.70
N PRO A 29 2.47 -0.86 -1.96
CA PRO A 29 1.73 -1.18 -3.17
C PRO A 29 0.38 -0.46 -3.16
N ARG A 30 0.15 0.39 -4.17
CA ARG A 30 -1.12 1.08 -4.41
C ARG A 30 -1.88 0.35 -5.51
N THR A 31 -3.18 0.14 -5.33
CA THR A 31 -3.99 -0.59 -6.31
C THR A 31 -5.13 0.29 -6.81
N VAL A 32 -5.31 0.33 -8.13
CA VAL A 32 -6.49 0.91 -8.78
C VAL A 32 -7.25 -0.23 -9.43
N LYS A 33 -8.52 -0.39 -9.07
CA LYS A 33 -9.43 -1.35 -9.71
C LYS A 33 -10.52 -0.57 -10.42
N GLN A 34 -10.74 -0.89 -11.68
CA GLN A 34 -11.86 -0.35 -12.45
C GLN A 34 -12.95 -1.41 -12.51
N CYS A 35 -14.12 -1.06 -12.02
CA CYS A 35 -15.30 -1.92 -11.99
C CYS A 35 -16.35 -1.28 -12.91
N HIS A 36 -16.58 -1.91 -14.07
CA HIS A 36 -17.64 -1.48 -14.97
C HIS A 36 -18.96 -2.13 -14.54
N ILE A 37 -19.86 -1.31 -14.03
CA ILE A 37 -21.22 -1.71 -13.68
C ILE A 37 -22.10 -1.36 -14.88
N ARG A 38 -22.71 -2.39 -15.47
CA ARG A 38 -23.71 -2.22 -16.53
C ARG A 38 -25.07 -2.39 -15.89
N ASP A 39 -25.90 -1.36 -15.98
CA ASP A 39 -27.26 -1.38 -15.47
C ASP A 39 -28.27 -1.09 -16.59
N ILE A 40 -29.46 -1.65 -16.47
CA ILE A 40 -30.57 -1.40 -17.38
C ILE A 40 -31.51 -0.45 -16.66
N GLY A 41 -31.32 0.85 -16.91
CA GLY A 41 -32.20 1.89 -16.41
C GLY A 41 -33.47 2.02 -17.25
N PRO A 42 -34.47 2.77 -16.79
CA PRO A 42 -35.72 3.01 -17.51
C PRO A 42 -35.55 3.75 -18.85
N LYS A 43 -34.36 4.30 -19.14
CA LYS A 43 -34.02 5.01 -20.39
C LYS A 43 -33.00 4.26 -21.28
N GLY A 44 -32.64 3.02 -20.94
CA GLY A 44 -31.67 2.21 -21.69
C GLY A 44 -30.47 1.74 -20.87
N ARG A 45 -29.42 1.26 -21.56
CA ARG A 45 -28.20 0.73 -20.92
C ARG A 45 -27.35 1.88 -20.39
N ILE A 46 -27.14 1.92 -19.08
CA ILE A 46 -26.23 2.84 -18.40
C ILE A 46 -24.95 2.07 -18.08
N MET A 47 -23.79 2.61 -18.48
CA MET A 47 -22.50 2.07 -18.10
C MET A 47 -21.84 3.01 -17.10
N THR A 48 -21.72 2.54 -15.87
CA THR A 48 -21.06 3.28 -14.78
C THR A 48 -19.70 2.64 -14.52
N THR A 49 -18.62 3.41 -14.63
CA THR A 49 -17.29 2.94 -14.26
C THR A 49 -16.96 3.39 -12.84
N LEU A 50 -16.91 2.45 -11.91
CA LEU A 50 -16.44 2.67 -10.55
C LEU A 50 -14.92 2.49 -10.53
N ILE A 51 -14.19 3.56 -10.19
CA ILE A 51 -12.74 3.51 -9.98
C ILE A 51 -12.47 3.40 -8.49
N VAL A 52 -12.02 2.23 -8.04
CA VAL A 52 -11.67 1.95 -6.65
C VAL A 52 -10.15 2.11 -6.49
N LYS A 53 -9.74 3.09 -5.69
CA LYS A 53 -8.35 3.37 -5.32
C LYS A 53 -8.08 2.83 -3.90
N LEU A 54 -7.04 2.01 -3.73
CA LEU A 54 -6.69 1.34 -2.46
C LEU A 54 -5.23 1.60 -2.06
N ILE A 55 -5.01 1.86 -0.76
CA ILE A 55 -3.68 1.97 -0.13
C ILE A 55 -3.66 1.10 1.13
N PRO A 56 -2.67 0.21 1.32
CA PRO A 56 -2.57 -0.63 2.50
C PRO A 56 -2.11 0.18 3.72
N VAL A 57 -3.01 0.36 4.69
CA VAL A 57 -2.74 1.06 5.95
C VAL A 57 -2.39 0.12 7.10
N SER A 58 -2.35 -1.19 6.86
CA SER A 58 -2.09 -2.22 7.88
C SER A 58 -0.75 -2.04 8.59
N ILE A 59 0.24 -1.43 7.93
CA ILE A 59 1.54 -1.16 8.52
C ILE A 59 1.48 -0.20 9.72
N LEU A 60 0.51 0.73 9.72
CA LEU A 60 0.29 1.66 10.83
C LEU A 60 -0.16 0.95 12.11
N ALA A 61 -0.73 -0.25 12.00
CA ALA A 61 -1.23 -1.02 13.13
C ALA A 61 -0.16 -1.91 13.80
N THR A 62 1.08 -1.90 13.32
CA THR A 62 2.14 -2.80 13.81
C THR A 62 2.70 -2.39 15.16
N CYS A 63 3.28 -1.19 15.28
CA CYS A 63 3.79 -0.64 16.52
C CYS A 63 3.80 0.89 16.50
N LYS A 64 3.95 1.53 17.67
CA LYS A 64 3.96 2.99 17.81
C LYS A 64 5.08 3.67 17.00
N LEU A 65 6.25 3.03 16.89
CA LEU A 65 7.39 3.57 16.17
C LEU A 65 7.10 3.61 14.66
N ILE A 66 6.71 2.48 14.07
CA ILE A 66 6.34 2.39 12.65
C ILE A 66 5.16 3.33 12.37
N HIS A 67 4.17 3.39 13.26
CA HIS A 67 3.05 4.30 13.13
C HIS A 67 3.52 5.77 13.03
N ALA A 68 4.39 6.21 13.93
CA ALA A 68 4.89 7.59 13.92
C ALA A 68 5.70 7.92 12.66
N GLU A 69 6.51 6.98 12.17
CA GLU A 69 7.32 7.16 10.94
C GLU A 69 6.46 7.17 9.67
N ALA A 70 5.56 6.19 9.55
CA ALA A 70 4.83 5.95 8.32
C ALA A 70 3.60 6.86 8.16
N LYS A 71 2.97 7.30 9.25
CA LYS A 71 1.76 8.14 9.22
C LYS A 71 1.88 9.37 8.29
N PRO A 72 2.88 10.26 8.44
CA PRO A 72 2.98 11.44 7.57
C PRO A 72 3.20 11.09 6.09
N ILE A 73 3.87 9.97 5.80
CA ILE A 73 4.10 9.49 4.43
C ILE A 73 2.79 8.99 3.83
N LEU A 74 2.04 8.16 4.57
CA LEU A 74 0.76 7.63 4.09
C LEU A 74 -0.30 8.73 3.93
N GLU A 75 -0.33 9.73 4.80
CA GLU A 75 -1.25 10.88 4.68
C GLU A 75 -0.98 11.64 3.38
N ARG A 76 0.28 11.94 3.08
CA ARG A 76 0.69 12.55 1.81
C ARG A 76 0.32 11.68 0.61
N LEU A 77 0.62 10.39 0.65
CA LEU A 77 0.30 9.46 -0.44
C LEU A 77 -1.21 9.33 -0.66
N ARG A 78 -2.01 9.42 0.41
CA ARG A 78 -3.47 9.43 0.32
C ARG A 78 -3.93 10.65 -0.45
N GLU A 79 -3.42 11.83 -0.13
CA GLU A 79 -3.80 13.05 -0.84
C GLU A 79 -3.41 12.98 -2.32
N ASP A 80 -2.17 12.60 -2.62
CA ASP A 80 -1.68 12.50 -3.99
C ASP A 80 -2.46 11.47 -4.81
N PHE A 81 -2.74 10.29 -4.25
CA PHE A 81 -3.35 9.19 -4.97
C PHE A 81 -4.85 9.37 -5.19
N PHE A 82 -5.58 9.89 -4.20
CA PHE A 82 -7.01 10.08 -4.31
C PHE A 82 -7.39 11.33 -5.12
N PHE A 83 -6.68 12.45 -4.94
CA PHE A 83 -7.09 13.74 -5.52
C PHE A 83 -6.46 14.07 -6.88
N ARG A 84 -5.32 13.47 -7.28
CA ARG A 84 -4.87 13.60 -8.67
C ARG A 84 -5.72 12.70 -9.57
N CYS A 85 -6.60 13.33 -10.36
CA CYS A 85 -7.31 12.80 -11.50
C CYS A 85 -6.83 13.54 -12.75
#